data_AF-A0A1I4H3Q9-F1
#
_entry.id   AF-A0A1I4H3Q9-F1
#
_cell.length_a   1.000
_cell.length_b   1.000
_cell.length_c   1.000
_cell.angle_alpha   90.00
_cell.angle_beta   90.00
_cell.angle_gamma   90.00
#
_symmetry.space_group_name_H-M   'P 1'
#
loop_
_entity.id
_entity.type
_entity.pdbx_description
1 polymer ?
#
loop_
_entity_poly.entity_id
_entity_poly.type
_entity_poly.pdbx_seq_one_letter_code
_entity_poly.pdbx_strand_id
1 'polypeptide(L)' 'MNPPVTILRPAYFMQNDFAQKAPLLGDGIFGIPLGHADVAMVDIRVIAEAAAVALPHRERAEAR' A
#
# COMPACT_ATOMS: atom_id res chain seq x y z
N MET A 1 -3.89 28.26 8.80
CA MET A 1 -2.61 27.85 8.17
C MET A 1 -2.64 26.35 7.96
N ASN A 2 -2.25 25.85 6.78
CA ASN A 2 -2.20 24.41 6.51
C ASN A 2 -0.82 23.88 6.96
N PRO A 3 -0.74 22.87 7.85
CA PRO A 3 0.55 22.32 8.26
C PRO A 3 1.25 21.65 7.07
N PRO A 4 2.59 21.57 7.04
CA PRO A 4 3.27 20.82 5.99
C PRO A 4 2.95 19.33 6.14
N VAL A 5 2.64 18.71 5.00
CA VAL A 5 2.18 17.31 4.93
C VAL A 5 3.04 16.51 3.97
N THR A 6 3.20 15.21 4.26
CA THR A 6 3.75 14.23 3.32
C THR A 6 2.65 13.22 2.98
N ILE A 7 2.37 13.03 1.69
CA ILE A 7 1.32 12.13 1.20
C ILE A 7 1.98 10.87 0.62
N LEU A 8 1.76 9.73 1.25
CA LEU A 8 2.10 8.43 0.67
C LEU A 8 0.99 8.01 -0.30
N ARG A 9 1.34 7.70 -1.56
CA ARG A 9 0.39 7.28 -2.61
C ARG A 9 0.66 5.83 -3.03
N PRO A 10 0.29 4.84 -2.19
CA PRO A 10 0.54 3.45 -2.49
C PRO A 10 -0.29 2.95 -3.67
N ALA A 11 0.20 1.89 -4.32
CA ALA A 11 -0.54 1.11 -5.29
C ALA A 11 -1.49 0.11 -4.58
N TYR A 12 -1.99 -0.92 -5.26
CA TYR A 12 -2.87 -1.93 -4.65
C TYR A 12 -2.19 -2.68 -3.52
N PHE A 13 -2.89 -2.98 -2.41
CA PHE A 13 -2.27 -3.64 -1.26
C PHE A 13 -2.27 -5.15 -1.46
N MET A 14 -1.10 -5.78 -1.35
CA MET A 14 -1.00 -7.25 -1.41
C MET A 14 -1.88 -7.93 -0.35
N GLN A 15 -2.09 -7.28 0.79
CA GLN A 15 -2.91 -7.79 1.88
C GLN A 15 -4.41 -7.85 1.56
N ASN A 16 -4.89 -7.11 0.55
CA ASN A 16 -6.27 -7.22 0.09
C ASN A 16 -6.57 -8.64 -0.46
N ASP A 17 -5.55 -9.34 -0.95
CA ASP A 17 -5.68 -10.69 -1.51
C ASP A 17 -5.92 -11.77 -0.45
N PHE A 18 -5.85 -11.44 0.85
CA PHE A 18 -6.17 -12.40 1.91
C PHE A 18 -7.58 -12.98 1.75
N ALA A 19 -8.53 -12.16 1.27
CA ALA A 19 -9.89 -12.62 0.97
C ALA A 19 -9.94 -13.64 -0.18
N GLN A 20 -8.96 -13.63 -1.09
CA GLN A 20 -8.88 -14.58 -2.22
C GLN A 20 -8.37 -15.95 -1.80
N LYS A 21 -7.83 -16.11 -0.59
CA LYS A 21 -7.22 -17.37 -0.14
C LYS A 21 -8.20 -18.54 -0.18
N ALA A 22 -9.43 -18.37 0.34
CA ALA A 22 -10.40 -19.46 0.41
C ALA A 22 -10.89 -19.90 -0.99
N PRO A 23 -11.33 -19.00 -1.89
CA PRO A 23 -11.67 -19.36 -3.28
C PRO A 23 -10.50 -19.98 -4.04
N LEU A 24 -9.27 -19.50 -3.82
CA LEU A 24 -8.08 -20.01 -4.50
C LEU A 24 -7.75 -21.44 -4.07
N LEU A 25 -7.84 -21.75 -2.77
CA LEU A 25 -7.53 -23.09 -2.25
C LEU A 25 -8.69 -24.08 -2.41
N GLY A 26 -9.94 -23.59 -2.48
CA GLY A 26 -11.13 -24.41 -2.66
C GLY A 26 -11.38 -24.74 -4.13
N ASP A 27 -11.69 -23.71 -4.92
CA ASP A 27 -12.16 -23.87 -6.30
C ASP A 27 -11.08 -23.58 -7.34
N GLY A 28 -9.86 -23.21 -6.92
CA GLY A 28 -8.78 -22.81 -7.82
C GLY A 28 -8.99 -21.43 -8.46
N ILE A 29 -9.88 -20.60 -7.89
CA ILE A 29 -10.30 -19.32 -8.48
C ILE A 29 -9.61 -18.16 -7.78
N PHE A 30 -8.94 -17.30 -8.56
CA PHE A 30 -8.47 -15.99 -8.12
C PHE A 30 -9.37 -14.90 -8.72
N GLY A 31 -10.34 -14.43 -7.93
CA GLY A 31 -11.54 -13.73 -8.42
C GLY A 31 -11.39 -12.24 -8.68
N ILE A 32 -10.18 -11.74 -8.99
CA ILE A 32 -9.98 -10.30 -9.23
C ILE A 32 -10.31 -9.97 -10.69
N PRO A 33 -11.32 -9.12 -10.98
CA PRO A 33 -11.83 -8.89 -12.33
C PRO A 33 -10.98 -7.88 -13.14
N LEU A 34 -9.68 -8.12 -13.26
CA LEU A 34 -8.74 -7.23 -13.95
C LEU A 34 -8.53 -7.56 -15.44
N GLY A 35 -8.96 -8.74 -15.88
CA GLY A 35 -8.69 -9.22 -17.24
C GLY A 35 -7.19 -9.31 -17.53
N HIS A 36 -6.73 -8.66 -18.60
CA HIS A 36 -5.31 -8.61 -19.00
C HIS A 36 -4.58 -7.34 -18.53
N ALA A 37 -5.16 -6.56 -17.62
CA ALA A 37 -4.52 -5.35 -17.12
C ALA A 37 -3.39 -5.67 -16.14
N ASP A 38 -2.26 -4.99 -16.30
CA ASP A 38 -1.18 -5.02 -15.31
C ASP A 38 -1.56 -4.16 -14.10
N VAL A 39 -1.18 -4.62 -12.90
CA VAL A 39 -1.40 -3.90 -11.65
C VAL A 39 -0.11 -3.82 -10.86
N ALA A 40 0.25 -2.60 -10.44
CA ALA A 40 1.28 -2.41 -9.43
C ALA A 40 0.70 -2.74 -8.05
N MET A 41 1.42 -3.55 -7.28
CA MET A 41 1.03 -3.92 -5.93
C MET A 41 2.14 -3.55 -4.95
N VAL A 42 1.76 -3.27 -3.71
CA VAL A 42 2.68 -2.93 -2.63
C VAL A 42 2.30 -3.71 -1.38
N ASP A 43 3.33 -4.21 -0.70
CA ASP A 43 3.16 -4.80 0.63
C ASP A 43 3.01 -3.66 1.67
N ILE A 44 2.07 -3.78 2.61
CA ILE A 44 1.88 -2.77 3.66
C ILE A 44 3.15 -2.48 4.46
N ARG A 45 4.09 -3.42 4.57
CA ARG A 45 5.38 -3.24 5.26
C ARG A 45 6.25 -2.19 4.57
N VAL A 46 6.19 -2.12 3.23
CA VAL A 46 6.91 -1.09 2.46
C VAL A 46 6.30 0.29 2.71
N ILE A 47 4.97 0.37 2.81
CA ILE A 47 4.28 1.61 3.17
C ILE A 47 4.70 2.05 4.58
N ALA A 48 4.76 1.11 5.53
CA ALA A 48 5.18 1.38 6.90
C ALA A 48 6.64 1.90 6.96
N GLU A 49 7.54 1.30 6.19
CA GLU A 49 8.93 1.75 6.08
C GLU A 49 9.01 3.17 5.49
N ALA A 50 8.28 3.44 4.41
CA ALA A 50 8.20 4.77 3.81
C ALA A 50 7.65 5.82 4.80
N ALA A 51 6.64 5.46 5.60
CA ALA A 51 6.10 6.32 6.65
C ALA A 51 7.11 6.59 7.77
N ALA A 52 7.83 5.55 8.22
CA ALA A 52 8.84 5.66 9.25
C ALA A 52 10.02 6.56 8.84
N VAL A 53 10.35 6.59 7.55
CA VAL A 53 11.33 7.52 6.98
C VAL A 53 10.75 8.94 6.88
N ALA A 54 9.54 9.09 6.33
CA ALA A 54 8.95 10.40 6.08
C ALA A 54 8.66 11.20 7.36
N LEU A 55 8.26 10.55 8.45
CA LEU A 55 7.79 11.24 9.66
C LEU A 55 8.91 12.06 10.35
N PRO A 56 10.10 11.51 10.65
CA PRO A 56 11.21 12.31 11.21
C PRO A 56 11.77 13.33 10.22
N HIS A 57 11.76 13.03 8.91
CA HIS A 57 12.19 14.01 7.90
C HIS A 57 11.29 15.25 7.90
N ARG A 58 9.97 15.06 8.07
CA ARG A 58 9.02 16.17 8.22
C ARG A 58 9.28 16.97 9.49
N GLU A 59 9.44 16.31 10.64
CA GLU A 59 9.74 16.98 11.92
C GLU A 59 10.99 17.85 11.83
N ARG A 60 12.06 17.34 11.21
CA ARG A 60 13.31 18.11 11.02
C ARG A 60 13.17 19.27 10.04
N ALA A 61 12.33 19.13 9.02
CA ALA A 61 12.05 20.22 8.07
C ALA A 61 11.25 21.34 8.72
N GLU A 62 10.40 21.04 9.70
CA GLU A 62 9.65 22.03 10.50
C GLU A 62 10.51 22.75 11.55
N ALA A 63 11.58 22.10 12.02
CA ALA A 63 12.50 22.66 13.03
C ALA A 63 13.54 23.66 12.47
N ARG A 64 13.59 23.84 11.15
CA ARG A 64 14.55 24.70 10.45
C ARG A 64 13.87 25.92 9.85
#